data_AF-A0A350C2Z2-F1
#
_entry.id   AF-A0A350C2Z2-F1
#
_cell.length_a   1.000
_cell.length_b   1.000
_cell.length_c   1.000
_cell.angle_alpha   90.00
_cell.angle_beta   90.00
_cell.angle_gamma   90.00
#
_symmetry.space_group_name_H-M   'P 1'
#
loop_
_entity.id
_entity.type
_entity.pdbx_description
1 polymer ?
#
loop_
_entity_poly.entity_id
_entity_poly.type
_entity_poly.pdbx_seq_one_letter_code
_entity_poly.pdbx_strand_id
1 'polypeptide(L)'
;MMKNTFRLYTVILAILISFLAVGQGGLVFDDSYVHEVRITIDNVDFWSELSQNYQNNYPDVPYTMASASIDGEVTDSVGIRQKGFASHFGSQGDKKSMKIDFNHFVDGKKYDGLNKINLNNGYGDPAIQRDKLCYNIMNKAGVDVPRTSYARIYLNDQYWGLYLLVEQVDRTFLKDNFGNSNGNLFKNVGNSELEWMGQDT
;
A
#
# COMPACT_ATOMS: atom_id res chain seq x y z
N MET A 1 -6.62 -49.67 9.50
CA MET A 1 -6.89 -48.69 8.42
C MET A 1 -7.27 -47.29 8.92
N MET A 2 -8.00 -47.13 10.04
CA MET A 2 -8.45 -45.81 10.56
C MET A 2 -7.38 -44.86 11.17
N LYS A 3 -6.20 -45.35 11.56
CA LYS A 3 -5.19 -44.50 12.22
C LYS A 3 -4.44 -43.56 11.26
N ASN A 4 -4.29 -43.96 9.99
CA ASN A 4 -3.59 -43.15 8.98
C ASN A 4 -4.49 -42.07 8.39
N THR A 5 -5.81 -42.31 8.29
CA THR A 5 -6.78 -41.30 7.85
C THR A 5 -6.92 -40.18 8.88
N PHE A 6 -6.97 -40.49 10.18
CA PHE A 6 -7.04 -39.47 11.25
C PHE A 6 -5.82 -38.54 11.27
N ARG A 7 -4.60 -39.09 11.10
CA ARG A 7 -3.36 -38.30 10.97
C ARG A 7 -3.33 -37.41 9.73
N LEU A 8 -3.89 -37.89 8.61
CA LEU A 8 -3.98 -37.10 7.38
C LEU A 8 -4.93 -35.90 7.56
N TYR A 9 -6.07 -36.08 8.23
CA TYR A 9 -6.99 -34.98 8.55
C TYR A 9 -6.38 -33.96 9.52
N THR A 10 -5.58 -34.39 10.51
CA THR A 10 -4.92 -33.46 11.43
C THR A 10 -3.84 -32.62 10.75
N VAL A 11 -3.08 -33.21 9.81
CA VAL A 11 -2.08 -32.49 9.02
C VAL A 11 -2.74 -31.51 8.04
N ILE A 12 -3.81 -31.92 7.35
CA ILE A 12 -4.57 -31.02 6.46
C ILE A 12 -5.20 -29.86 7.25
N LEU A 13 -5.78 -30.13 8.42
CA LEU A 13 -6.35 -29.10 9.29
C LEU A 13 -5.27 -28.14 9.82
N ALA A 14 -4.10 -28.64 10.21
CA ALA A 14 -2.98 -27.80 10.63
C ALA A 14 -2.46 -26.91 9.48
N ILE A 15 -2.40 -27.42 8.24
CA ILE A 15 -2.02 -26.66 7.04
C ILE A 15 -3.06 -25.56 6.74
N LEU A 16 -4.35 -25.88 6.83
CA LEU A 16 -5.45 -24.91 6.67
C LEU A 16 -5.43 -23.81 7.76
N ILE A 17 -5.10 -24.17 9.01
CA ILE A 17 -4.96 -23.20 10.11
C ILE A 17 -3.72 -22.31 9.90
N SER A 18 -2.62 -22.82 9.36
CA SER A 18 -1.44 -21.99 9.05
C SER A 18 -1.68 -20.99 7.92
N PHE A 19 -2.54 -21.28 6.94
CA PHE A 19 -2.97 -20.29 5.94
C PHE A 19 -3.85 -19.19 6.55
N LEU A 20 -4.64 -19.50 7.58
CA LEU A 20 -5.48 -18.53 8.30
C LEU A 20 -4.69 -17.62 9.25
N ALA A 21 -3.40 -17.90 9.50
CA ALA A 21 -2.56 -17.14 10.42
C ALA A 21 -1.77 -16.00 9.76
N VAL A 22 -1.91 -15.80 8.44
CA VAL A 22 -1.35 -14.62 7.78
C VAL A 22 -2.25 -13.44 8.14
N GLY A 23 -1.78 -12.58 9.06
CA GLY A 23 -2.49 -11.36 9.44
C GLY A 23 -2.72 -10.46 8.22
N GLN A 24 -3.71 -9.55 8.30
CA GLN A 24 -4.04 -8.60 7.22
C GLN A 24 -2.75 -7.95 6.69
N GLY A 25 -2.49 -8.01 5.39
CA GLY A 25 -1.35 -7.41 4.72
C GLY A 25 -0.10 -8.30 4.72
N GLY A 26 -0.18 -9.52 5.25
CA GLY A 26 0.97 -10.41 5.37
C GLY A 26 1.44 -10.99 4.03
N LEU A 27 0.58 -11.06 3.02
CA LEU A 27 0.97 -11.50 1.67
C LEU A 27 1.61 -10.36 0.88
N VAL A 28 0.99 -9.18 0.88
CA VAL A 28 1.48 -8.03 0.09
C VAL A 28 2.73 -7.36 0.67
N PHE A 29 3.03 -7.66 1.94
CA PHE A 29 4.24 -7.20 2.63
C PHE A 29 5.21 -8.33 2.99
N ASP A 30 5.11 -9.50 2.36
CA ASP A 30 6.15 -10.53 2.46
C ASP A 30 7.44 -10.01 1.79
N ASP A 31 8.42 -9.64 2.61
CA ASP A 31 9.66 -9.05 2.11
C ASP A 31 10.75 -10.05 1.70
N SER A 32 10.42 -11.35 1.69
CA SER A 32 11.34 -12.41 1.28
C SER A 32 11.57 -12.47 -0.23
N TYR A 33 10.73 -11.79 -1.02
CA TYR A 33 10.87 -11.66 -2.46
C TYR A 33 10.40 -10.29 -2.96
N VAL A 34 10.59 -10.03 -4.27
CA VAL A 34 10.10 -8.82 -4.92
C VAL A 34 8.78 -9.14 -5.61
N HIS A 35 7.70 -8.53 -5.12
CA HIS A 35 6.36 -8.69 -5.67
C HIS A 35 6.28 -8.20 -7.12
N GLU A 36 5.24 -8.64 -7.83
CA GLU A 36 4.84 -8.08 -9.11
C GLU A 36 3.46 -7.43 -8.96
N VAL A 37 3.38 -6.14 -9.27
CA VAL A 37 2.11 -5.40 -9.29
C VAL A 37 1.86 -4.92 -10.71
N ARG A 38 0.80 -5.41 -11.33
CA ARG A 38 0.31 -4.96 -12.63
C ARG A 38 -0.94 -4.12 -12.45
N ILE A 39 -1.03 -3.01 -13.17
CA ILE A 39 -2.20 -2.13 -13.16
C ILE A 39 -2.64 -1.95 -14.61
N THR A 40 -3.92 -2.19 -14.87
CA THR A 40 -4.55 -2.03 -16.16
C THR A 40 -5.60 -0.93 -16.07
N ILE A 41 -5.46 0.10 -16.89
CA ILE A 41 -6.37 1.24 -16.98
C ILE A 41 -6.94 1.27 -18.39
N ASP A 42 -8.27 1.32 -18.49
CA ASP A 42 -9.00 1.38 -19.77
C ASP A 42 -8.97 2.79 -20.36
N ASN A 43 -7.76 3.26 -20.63
CA ASN A 43 -7.47 4.53 -21.31
C ASN A 43 -6.08 4.44 -21.96
N VAL A 44 -6.00 4.71 -23.27
CA VAL A 44 -4.72 4.74 -23.99
C VAL A 44 -3.80 5.87 -23.51
N ASP A 45 -4.39 6.99 -23.07
CA ASP A 45 -3.70 8.17 -22.56
C ASP A 45 -3.68 8.23 -21.02
N PHE A 46 -3.83 7.07 -20.35
CA PHE A 46 -3.98 6.99 -18.89
C PHE A 46 -2.94 7.81 -18.12
N TRP A 47 -1.70 7.84 -18.59
CA TRP A 47 -0.62 8.54 -17.87
C TRP A 47 -0.78 10.05 -17.93
N SER A 48 -1.23 10.58 -19.07
CA SER A 48 -1.56 12.00 -19.22
C SER A 48 -2.73 12.37 -18.32
N GLU A 49 -3.78 11.54 -18.28
CA GLU A 49 -4.92 11.74 -17.40
C GLU A 49 -4.50 11.77 -15.93
N LEU A 50 -3.75 10.77 -15.46
CA LEU A 50 -3.27 10.70 -14.08
C LEU A 50 -2.39 11.92 -13.71
N SER A 51 -1.58 12.39 -14.64
CA SER A 51 -0.72 13.55 -14.44
C SER A 51 -1.52 14.85 -14.37
N GLN A 52 -2.51 15.02 -15.24
CA GLN A 52 -3.42 16.17 -15.22
C GLN A 52 -4.30 16.15 -13.96
N ASN A 53 -4.82 14.99 -13.57
CA ASN A 53 -5.58 14.81 -12.33
C ASN A 53 -4.76 15.27 -11.13
N TYR A 54 -3.47 14.92 -11.06
CA TYR A 54 -2.60 15.42 -10.00
C TYR A 54 -2.39 16.93 -10.08
N GLN A 55 -1.98 17.45 -11.24
CA GLN A 55 -1.65 18.87 -11.41
C GLN A 55 -2.81 19.81 -11.10
N ASN A 56 -4.02 19.43 -11.51
CA ASN A 56 -5.20 20.29 -11.39
C ASN A 56 -5.88 20.21 -10.03
N ASN A 57 -5.67 19.13 -9.27
CA ASN A 57 -6.45 18.85 -8.06
C ASN A 57 -5.59 18.66 -6.81
N TYR A 58 -4.27 18.83 -6.87
CA TYR A 58 -3.42 18.71 -5.67
C TYR A 58 -3.86 19.73 -4.59
N PRO A 59 -4.05 19.31 -3.32
CA PRO A 59 -3.68 18.01 -2.74
C PRO A 59 -4.73 16.89 -2.85
N ASP A 60 -5.98 17.21 -3.19
CA ASP A 60 -7.14 16.32 -3.26
C ASP A 60 -7.28 15.64 -4.64
N VAL A 61 -6.21 14.95 -5.04
CA VAL A 61 -6.12 14.27 -6.33
C VAL A 61 -7.18 13.16 -6.45
N PRO A 62 -8.04 13.16 -7.48
CA PRO A 62 -9.05 12.12 -7.68
C PRO A 62 -8.41 10.79 -8.06
N TYR A 63 -9.15 9.70 -7.85
CA TYR A 63 -8.75 8.37 -8.32
C TYR A 63 -9.36 8.06 -9.68
N THR A 64 -8.58 7.42 -10.52
CA THR A 64 -9.03 6.80 -11.78
C THR A 64 -9.28 5.32 -11.53
N MET A 65 -10.34 4.76 -12.13
CA MET A 65 -10.65 3.33 -12.01
C MET A 65 -9.64 2.47 -12.79
N ALA A 66 -9.22 1.37 -12.19
CA ALA A 66 -8.30 0.42 -12.77
C ALA A 66 -8.63 -1.02 -12.33
N SER A 67 -8.00 -1.99 -12.98
CA SER A 67 -7.79 -3.32 -12.44
C SER A 67 -6.34 -3.45 -11.97
N ALA A 68 -6.11 -4.14 -10.86
CA ALA A 68 -4.77 -4.47 -10.39
C ALA A 68 -4.60 -5.98 -10.30
N SER A 69 -3.39 -6.46 -10.53
CA SER A 69 -2.96 -7.82 -10.18
C SER A 69 -1.73 -7.72 -9.29
N ILE A 70 -1.75 -8.40 -8.15
CA ILE A 70 -0.63 -8.45 -7.20
C ILE A 70 -0.26 -9.92 -7.05
N ASP A 71 0.95 -10.27 -7.50
CA ASP A 71 1.45 -11.65 -7.56
C ASP A 71 0.49 -12.64 -8.27
N GLY A 72 -0.23 -12.15 -9.28
CA GLY A 72 -1.20 -12.94 -10.06
C GLY A 72 -2.62 -12.96 -9.50
N GLU A 73 -2.84 -12.47 -8.28
CA GLU A 73 -4.19 -12.28 -7.74
C GLU A 73 -4.80 -11.00 -8.30
N VAL A 74 -5.90 -11.14 -9.06
CA VAL A 74 -6.56 -10.02 -9.74
C VAL A 74 -7.63 -9.39 -8.85
N THR A 75 -7.63 -8.07 -8.78
CA THR A 75 -8.67 -7.25 -8.16
C THR A 75 -9.05 -6.10 -9.09
N ASP A 76 -10.28 -6.14 -9.60
CA ASP A 76 -10.86 -5.10 -10.45
C ASP A 76 -11.33 -3.85 -9.66
N SER A 77 -11.82 -2.85 -10.37
CA SER A 77 -12.52 -1.67 -9.79
C SER A 77 -11.76 -0.99 -8.64
N VAL A 78 -10.43 -0.96 -8.70
CA VAL A 78 -9.59 -0.26 -7.72
C VAL A 78 -9.39 1.19 -8.15
N GLY A 79 -9.16 2.07 -7.19
CA GLY A 79 -8.70 3.44 -7.45
C GLY A 79 -7.18 3.49 -7.57
N ILE A 80 -6.67 4.12 -8.63
CA ILE A 80 -5.26 4.48 -8.77
C ILE A 80 -5.11 6.00 -8.92
N ARG A 81 -4.10 6.57 -8.27
CA ARG A 81 -3.71 7.97 -8.46
C ARG A 81 -2.24 8.22 -8.18
N GLN A 82 -1.70 9.28 -8.75
CA GLN A 82 -0.39 9.80 -8.36
C GLN A 82 -0.46 10.46 -6.96
N LYS A 83 0.66 10.45 -6.24
CA LYS A 83 0.77 11.02 -4.89
C LYS A 83 2.15 11.59 -4.58
N GLY A 84 2.24 12.20 -3.41
CA GLY A 84 3.48 12.80 -2.88
C GLY A 84 3.50 14.30 -3.15
N PHE A 85 4.52 14.98 -2.63
CA PHE A 85 4.80 16.39 -2.92
C PHE A 85 6.23 16.49 -3.46
N ALA A 86 7.23 16.38 -2.57
CA ALA A 86 8.64 16.37 -2.95
C ALA A 86 8.97 15.26 -3.96
N SER A 87 8.45 14.04 -3.75
CA SER A 87 8.65 12.91 -4.66
C SER A 87 7.98 13.05 -6.02
N HIS A 88 7.01 13.96 -6.15
CA HIS A 88 6.31 14.24 -7.40
C HIS A 88 7.01 15.38 -8.15
N PHE A 89 7.23 16.53 -7.51
CA PHE A 89 7.84 17.70 -8.14
C PHE A 89 9.35 17.56 -8.33
N GLY A 90 10.01 16.79 -7.46
CA GLY A 90 11.45 16.57 -7.52
C GLY A 90 11.86 15.51 -8.55
N SER A 91 10.98 14.54 -8.86
CA SER A 91 11.30 13.50 -9.84
C SER A 91 11.16 14.03 -11.26
N GLN A 92 12.26 14.06 -12.02
CA GLN A 92 12.34 14.66 -13.35
C GLN A 92 11.76 13.78 -14.49
N GLY A 93 11.16 12.63 -14.18
CA GLY A 93 10.62 11.71 -15.17
C GLY A 93 9.30 11.08 -14.74
N ASP A 94 8.82 10.14 -15.55
CA ASP A 94 7.50 9.52 -15.39
C ASP A 94 7.40 8.60 -14.17
N LYS A 95 8.50 8.25 -13.52
CA LYS A 95 8.44 7.46 -12.28
C LYS A 95 7.88 8.29 -11.12
N LYS A 96 6.55 8.31 -10.95
CA LYS A 96 5.84 9.01 -9.85
C LYS A 96 5.36 8.03 -8.80
N SER A 97 5.37 8.46 -7.54
CA SER A 97 4.73 7.68 -6.48
C SER A 97 3.21 7.59 -6.74
N MET A 98 2.64 6.43 -6.49
CA MET A 98 1.22 6.14 -6.72
C MET A 98 0.56 5.56 -5.47
N LYS A 99 -0.76 5.51 -5.46
CA LYS A 99 -1.57 4.88 -4.42
C LYS A 99 -2.66 4.03 -5.05
N ILE A 100 -2.81 2.80 -4.56
CA ILE A 100 -3.95 1.94 -4.87
C ILE A 100 -4.94 2.00 -3.70
N ASP A 101 -6.21 2.16 -4.03
CA ASP A 101 -7.34 2.22 -3.10
C ASP A 101 -8.38 1.19 -3.52
N PHE A 102 -8.38 0.05 -2.82
CA PHE A 102 -9.16 -1.13 -3.19
C PHE A 102 -10.66 -0.94 -2.99
N ASN A 103 -11.06 -0.03 -2.09
CA ASN A 103 -12.47 0.25 -1.81
C ASN A 103 -12.97 1.59 -2.34
N HIS A 104 -12.21 2.28 -3.19
CA HIS A 104 -12.62 3.60 -3.66
C HIS A 104 -13.92 3.58 -4.47
N PHE A 105 -14.09 2.55 -5.32
CA PHE A 105 -15.27 2.41 -6.18
C PHE A 105 -16.23 1.30 -5.74
N VAL A 106 -15.78 0.41 -4.85
CA VAL A 106 -16.58 -0.68 -4.31
C VAL A 106 -16.38 -0.70 -2.79
N ASP A 107 -17.36 -0.14 -2.07
CA ASP A 107 -17.31 -0.03 -0.62
C ASP A 107 -17.07 -1.39 0.06
N GLY A 108 -16.22 -1.38 1.08
CA GLY A 108 -15.89 -2.58 1.87
C GLY A 108 -14.93 -3.57 1.19
N LYS A 109 -14.56 -3.37 -0.08
CA LYS A 109 -13.58 -4.21 -0.76
C LYS A 109 -12.20 -4.11 -0.09
N LYS A 110 -11.51 -5.22 0.04
CA LYS A 110 -10.18 -5.30 0.64
C LYS A 110 -9.30 -6.19 -0.20
N TYR A 111 -8.01 -5.87 -0.22
CA TYR A 111 -6.97 -6.75 -0.73
C TYR A 111 -6.05 -7.11 0.43
N ASP A 112 -5.89 -8.40 0.70
CA ASP A 112 -5.11 -8.88 1.86
C ASP A 112 -5.54 -8.19 3.17
N GLY A 113 -6.84 -7.95 3.37
CA GLY A 113 -7.37 -7.23 4.54
C GLY A 113 -7.15 -5.71 4.54
N LEU A 114 -6.40 -5.15 3.60
CA LEU A 114 -6.10 -3.72 3.50
C LEU A 114 -7.08 -2.99 2.59
N ASN A 115 -7.33 -1.71 2.89
CA ASN A 115 -8.09 -0.83 2.01
C ASN A 115 -7.21 -0.15 0.96
N LYS A 116 -5.94 0.12 1.30
CA LYS A 116 -5.04 0.96 0.51
C LYS A 116 -3.59 0.49 0.65
N ILE A 117 -2.81 0.65 -0.41
CA ILE A 117 -1.35 0.53 -0.39
C ILE A 117 -0.70 1.71 -1.11
N ASN A 118 0.50 2.10 -0.68
CA ASN A 118 1.28 3.16 -1.31
C ASN A 118 2.42 2.54 -2.13
N LEU A 119 2.66 3.08 -3.33
CA LEU A 119 3.75 2.70 -4.21
C LEU A 119 4.74 3.87 -4.26
N ASN A 120 5.79 3.84 -3.45
CA ASN A 120 6.78 4.90 -3.38
C ASN A 120 7.87 4.72 -4.45
N ASN A 121 8.13 5.78 -5.22
CA ASN A 121 9.06 5.75 -6.36
C ASN A 121 10.55 5.75 -5.97
N GLY A 122 10.88 5.95 -4.69
CA GLY A 122 12.26 6.03 -4.19
C GLY A 122 12.97 7.35 -4.51
N TYR A 123 12.23 8.42 -4.84
CA TYR A 123 12.84 9.72 -5.12
C TYR A 123 13.70 10.21 -3.94
N GLY A 124 14.87 10.75 -4.25
CA GLY A 124 15.85 11.18 -3.24
C GLY A 124 16.68 10.05 -2.64
N ASP A 125 16.44 8.80 -3.05
CA ASP A 125 17.21 7.65 -2.61
C ASP A 125 17.70 6.74 -3.75
N PRO A 126 18.98 6.86 -4.15
CA PRO A 126 19.56 6.02 -5.20
C PRO A 126 19.47 4.51 -4.93
N ALA A 127 19.40 4.09 -3.67
CA ALA A 127 19.31 2.67 -3.30
C ALA A 127 17.87 2.20 -3.09
N ILE A 128 16.92 3.12 -2.90
CA ILE A 128 15.52 2.82 -2.51
C ILE A 128 15.47 1.94 -1.23
N GLN A 129 16.37 2.19 -0.28
CA GLN A 129 16.49 1.41 0.97
C GLN A 129 16.25 2.25 2.23
N ARG A 130 16.39 3.58 2.19
CA ARG A 130 16.36 4.44 3.37
C ARG A 130 15.05 4.30 4.14
N ASP A 131 13.90 4.41 3.48
CA ASP A 131 12.59 4.24 4.12
C ASP A 131 12.47 2.87 4.80
N LYS A 132 12.75 1.77 4.06
CA LYS A 132 12.69 0.40 4.60
C LYS A 132 13.61 0.22 5.80
N LEU A 133 14.86 0.67 5.71
CA LEU A 133 15.83 0.55 6.81
C LEU A 133 15.41 1.37 8.03
N CYS A 134 14.94 2.60 7.83
CA CYS A 134 14.44 3.44 8.92
C CYS A 134 13.25 2.79 9.62
N TYR A 135 12.23 2.33 8.88
CA TYR A 135 11.11 1.61 9.48
C TYR A 135 11.56 0.35 10.21
N ASN A 136 12.47 -0.44 9.63
CA ASN A 136 12.99 -1.64 10.28
C ASN A 136 13.72 -1.34 11.60
N ILE A 137 14.52 -0.27 11.65
CA ILE A 137 15.20 0.16 12.87
C ILE A 137 14.19 0.61 13.93
N MET A 138 13.20 1.42 13.54
CA MET A 138 12.13 1.88 14.42
C MET A 138 11.28 0.73 14.97
N ASN A 139 10.91 -0.23 14.12
CA ASN A 139 10.19 -1.43 14.53
C ASN A 139 10.99 -2.25 15.56
N LYS A 140 12.29 -2.44 15.32
CA LYS A 140 13.20 -3.12 16.27
C LYS A 140 13.33 -2.36 17.59
N ALA A 141 13.10 -1.05 17.59
CA ALA A 141 13.06 -0.23 18.79
C ALA A 141 11.68 -0.21 19.48
N GLY A 142 10.71 -0.97 18.97
CA GLY A 142 9.36 -1.08 19.55
C GLY A 142 8.40 0.04 19.13
N VAL A 143 8.69 0.75 18.04
CA VAL A 143 7.78 1.76 17.46
C VAL A 143 6.92 1.11 16.39
N ASP A 144 5.60 1.25 16.49
CA ASP A 144 4.68 0.81 15.46
C ASP A 144 4.91 1.62 14.16
N VAL A 145 5.23 0.93 13.08
CA VAL A 145 5.58 1.52 11.78
C VAL A 145 4.85 0.81 10.65
N PRO A 146 4.58 1.49 9.53
CA PRO A 146 4.02 0.82 8.36
C PRO A 146 4.96 -0.28 7.86
N ARG A 147 4.39 -1.43 7.48
CA ARG A 147 5.12 -2.50 6.82
C ARG A 147 5.59 -2.06 5.42
N THR A 148 6.67 -2.67 4.96
CA THR A 148 7.24 -2.39 3.65
C THR A 148 7.79 -3.63 2.94
N SER A 149 7.54 -3.71 1.64
CA SER A 149 8.07 -4.72 0.72
C SER A 149 8.46 -4.04 -0.61
N TYR A 150 9.07 -4.77 -1.54
CA TYR A 150 9.41 -4.23 -2.85
C TYR A 150 8.52 -4.84 -3.92
N ALA A 151 8.19 -4.05 -4.95
CA ALA A 151 7.53 -4.60 -6.14
C ALA A 151 8.06 -4.02 -7.44
N ARG A 152 8.04 -4.86 -8.47
CA ARG A 152 8.13 -4.44 -9.87
C ARG A 152 6.74 -3.97 -10.30
N ILE A 153 6.64 -2.72 -10.72
CA ILE A 153 5.38 -2.13 -11.17
C ILE A 153 5.27 -2.20 -12.68
N TYR A 154 4.11 -2.63 -13.17
CA TYR A 154 3.74 -2.59 -14.58
C TYR A 154 2.44 -1.80 -14.74
N LEU A 155 2.39 -0.84 -15.66
CA LEU A 155 1.15 -0.16 -16.05
C LEU A 155 0.87 -0.49 -17.52
N ASN A 156 -0.32 -1.02 -17.82
CA ASN A 156 -0.71 -1.49 -19.16
C ASN A 156 0.39 -2.35 -19.81
N ASP A 157 0.86 -3.37 -19.08
CA ASP A 157 1.92 -4.32 -19.43
C ASP A 157 3.33 -3.76 -19.69
N GLN A 158 3.53 -2.44 -19.60
CA GLN A 158 4.85 -1.83 -19.63
C GLN A 158 5.47 -1.84 -18.23
N TYR A 159 6.77 -2.14 -18.11
CA TYR A 159 7.50 -2.04 -16.84
C TYR A 159 7.84 -0.58 -16.49
N TRP A 160 7.51 -0.15 -15.27
CA TRP A 160 7.72 1.21 -14.77
C TRP A 160 8.85 1.34 -13.76
N GLY A 161 9.36 0.22 -13.24
CA GLY A 161 10.47 0.20 -12.31
C GLY A 161 10.17 -0.54 -11.01
N LEU A 162 11.20 -0.57 -10.15
CA LEU A 162 11.11 -1.04 -8.78
C LEU A 162 10.55 0.06 -7.87
N TYR A 163 9.55 -0.27 -7.06
CA TYR A 163 8.93 0.63 -6.08
C TYR A 163 9.02 -0.01 -4.69
N LEU A 164 9.00 0.85 -3.67
CA LEU A 164 8.77 0.41 -2.29
C LEU A 164 7.27 0.45 -2.01
N LEU A 165 6.70 -0.70 -1.67
CA LEU A 165 5.35 -0.80 -1.14
C LEU A 165 5.38 -0.34 0.31
N VAL A 166 4.47 0.55 0.68
CA VAL A 166 4.35 1.06 2.05
C VAL A 166 2.90 0.95 2.49
N GLU A 167 2.68 0.32 3.64
CA GLU A 167 1.39 0.21 4.27
C GLU A 167 0.76 1.59 4.50
N GLN A 168 -0.53 1.71 4.20
CA GLN A 168 -1.26 2.91 4.51
C GLN A 168 -1.51 2.96 6.02
N VAL A 169 -0.96 3.98 6.69
CA VAL A 169 -1.36 4.32 8.06
C VAL A 169 -2.80 4.85 8.01
N ASP A 170 -3.75 3.99 8.37
CA ASP A 170 -5.19 4.27 8.45
C ASP A 170 -5.84 3.48 9.60
N ARG A 171 -7.16 3.35 9.60
CA ARG A 171 -7.90 2.60 10.63
C ARG A 171 -7.54 1.12 10.69
N THR A 172 -7.12 0.49 9.57
CA THR A 172 -6.65 -0.89 9.58
C THR A 172 -5.32 -0.98 10.32
N PHE A 173 -4.38 -0.09 10.01
CA PHE A 173 -3.11 0.03 10.74
C PHE A 173 -3.33 0.24 12.24
N LEU A 174 -4.25 1.14 12.62
CA LEU A 174 -4.54 1.39 14.03
C LEU A 174 -5.07 0.15 14.74
N LYS A 175 -6.00 -0.57 14.09
CA LYS A 175 -6.57 -1.79 14.65
C LYS A 175 -5.50 -2.86 14.87
N ASP A 176 -4.59 -3.02 13.91
CA ASP A 176 -3.58 -4.08 13.95
C ASP A 176 -2.47 -3.80 14.98
N ASN A 177 -2.13 -2.54 15.24
CA ASN A 177 -1.04 -2.17 16.16
C ASN A 177 -1.52 -1.74 17.56
N PHE A 178 -2.71 -1.14 17.69
CA PHE A 178 -3.24 -0.63 18.97
C PHE A 178 -4.48 -1.38 19.47
N GLY A 179 -4.92 -2.43 18.76
CA GLY A 179 -6.08 -3.25 19.11
C GLY A 179 -7.45 -2.59 18.87
N ASN A 180 -7.49 -1.33 18.43
CA ASN A 180 -8.71 -0.62 18.05
C ASN A 180 -8.41 0.53 17.07
N SER A 181 -9.44 1.07 16.42
CA SER A 181 -9.31 2.17 15.46
C SER A 181 -10.20 3.38 15.80
N ASN A 182 -10.55 3.52 17.07
CA ASN A 182 -11.46 4.55 17.57
C ASN A 182 -10.76 5.85 17.96
N GLY A 183 -9.42 5.84 18.06
CA GLY A 183 -8.61 7.01 18.36
C GLY A 183 -8.49 8.00 17.21
N ASN A 184 -7.78 9.10 17.46
CA ASN A 184 -7.47 10.11 16.46
C ASN A 184 -6.21 9.73 15.68
N LEU A 185 -6.24 9.95 14.36
CA LEU A 185 -5.08 9.81 13.48
C LEU A 185 -4.82 11.15 12.80
N PHE A 186 -3.69 11.76 13.13
CA PHE A 186 -3.27 13.02 12.53
C PHE A 186 -2.15 12.78 11.53
N LYS A 187 -2.23 13.48 10.41
CA LYS A 187 -1.16 13.51 9.41
C LYS A 187 -0.74 14.95 9.21
N ASN A 188 0.56 15.21 9.37
CA ASN A 188 1.13 16.48 8.98
C ASN A 188 1.04 16.65 7.44
N VAL A 189 0.41 17.73 6.99
CA VAL A 189 0.15 18.01 5.56
C VAL A 189 1.01 19.15 5.00
N GLY A 190 1.82 19.80 5.83
CA GLY A 190 2.66 20.94 5.47
C GLY A 190 3.46 21.44 6.68
N ASN A 191 3.89 22.70 6.65
CA ASN A 191 4.48 23.31 7.83
C ASN A 191 3.42 23.31 8.94
N SER A 192 3.66 22.54 10.00
CA SER A 192 2.83 22.56 11.20
C SER A 192 3.71 22.91 12.38
N GLU A 193 3.30 23.95 13.08
CA GLU A 193 3.83 24.29 14.39
C GLU A 193 2.88 23.68 15.43
N LEU A 194 3.43 23.13 16.51
CA LEU A 194 2.63 22.69 17.65
C LEU A 194 2.27 23.92 18.51
N GLU A 195 1.59 24.88 17.89
CA GLU A 195 1.09 26.08 18.54
C GLU A 195 -0.34 25.84 19.05
N TRP A 196 -0.60 26.26 20.29
CA TRP A 196 -1.94 26.21 20.86
C TRP A 196 -2.74 27.42 20.38
N MET A 197 -3.75 27.19 19.54
CA MET A 197 -4.55 28.25 18.88
C MET A 197 -5.74 28.74 19.73
N GLY A 198 -5.83 28.36 21.01
CA GLY A 198 -6.99 28.60 21.85
C GLY A 198 -7.88 27.37 22.04
N GLN A 199 -8.97 27.54 22.78
CA GLN A 199 -10.08 26.58 22.80
C GLN A 199 -10.96 26.82 21.58
N ASP A 200 -11.37 25.76 20.89
CA ASP A 200 -12.40 25.85 19.86
C ASP A 200 -13.71 26.34 20.51
N THR A 201 -14.19 27.53 20.13
CA THR A 201 -15.47 28.11 20.57
C THR A 201 -16.62 27.65 19.71
#